data_AF-A0A0L0F6P1-F1
#
_entry.id   AF-A0A0L0F6P1-F1
#
_cell.length_a   1.000
_cell.length_b   1.000
_cell.length_c   1.000
_cell.angle_alpha   90.00
_cell.angle_beta   90.00
_cell.angle_gamma   90.00
#
_symmetry.space_group_name_H-M   'P 1'
#
loop_
_entity.id
_entity.type
_entity.pdbx_description
1 polymer ?
#
loop_
_entity_poly.entity_id
_entity_poly.type
_entity_poly.pdbx_seq_one_letter_code
_entity_poly.pdbx_strand_id
1 'polypeptide(L)'
;MFLLGTAMATVVVLAAYEGALTLNPNFLFGGDMTALKYIGKYSYENTVSSVVWGTKPGYLIAQSMGLDPAEVLRIFSPKMMSAADASMQLQIQGAQFGRSIAGGFMVIAQLLRIVTVSVRAADEYHERVMQGHEPPLKGITGRIV
;
A
#
# COMPACT_ATOMS: atom_id res chain seq x y z
N MET A 1 2.31 -14.47 8.89
CA MET A 1 2.98 -13.17 8.68
C MET A 1 3.55 -13.02 7.28
N PHE A 2 4.08 -14.10 6.66
CA PHE A 2 4.58 -14.07 5.28
C PHE A 2 3.60 -13.46 4.25
N LEU A 3 2.33 -13.83 4.26
CA LEU A 3 1.34 -13.32 3.28
C LEU A 3 1.07 -11.80 3.40
N LEU A 4 1.15 -11.23 4.61
CA LEU A 4 1.03 -9.79 4.83
C LEU A 4 2.28 -9.07 4.29
N GLY A 5 3.46 -9.60 4.62
CA GLY A 5 4.72 -9.04 4.17
C GLY A 5 4.85 -9.01 2.65
N THR A 6 4.45 -10.09 1.97
CA THR A 6 4.48 -10.16 0.50
C THR A 6 3.47 -9.21 -0.13
N ALA A 7 2.23 -9.15 0.38
CA ALA A 7 1.23 -8.23 -0.14
C ALA A 7 1.64 -6.75 0.03
N MET A 8 2.18 -6.41 1.20
CA MET A 8 2.68 -5.06 1.47
C MET A 8 3.89 -4.72 0.58
N ALA A 9 4.82 -5.66 0.40
CA ALA A 9 5.95 -5.48 -0.51
C ALA A 9 5.48 -5.23 -1.94
N THR A 10 4.46 -5.95 -2.42
CA THR A 10 3.88 -5.72 -3.76
C THR A 10 3.32 -4.31 -3.90
N VAL A 11 2.58 -3.82 -2.90
CA VAL A 11 2.02 -2.44 -2.93
C VAL A 11 3.14 -1.41 -2.94
N VAL A 12 4.16 -1.59 -2.11
CA VAL A 12 5.33 -0.68 -2.03
C VAL A 12 6.12 -0.66 -3.33
N VAL A 13 6.36 -1.83 -3.95
CA VAL A 13 7.09 -1.95 -5.22
C VAL A 13 6.30 -1.30 -6.36
N LEU A 14 4.98 -1.51 -6.43
CA LEU A 14 4.14 -0.85 -7.42
C LEU A 14 4.13 0.67 -7.23
N ALA A 15 4.06 1.15 -5.99
CA ALA A 15 4.12 2.58 -5.68
C ALA A 15 5.48 3.19 -6.04
N ALA A 16 6.58 2.45 -5.81
CA ALA A 16 7.92 2.88 -6.21
C ALA A 16 8.08 2.91 -7.75
N TYR A 17 7.54 1.91 -8.43
CA TYR A 17 7.50 1.85 -9.89
C TYR A 17 6.72 3.03 -10.49
N GLU A 18 5.54 3.35 -9.96
CA GLU A 18 4.79 4.55 -10.33
C GLU A 18 5.62 5.83 -10.13
N GLY A 19 6.22 5.98 -8.94
CA GLY A 19 7.05 7.14 -8.61
C GLY A 19 8.19 7.33 -9.62
N ALA A 20 8.85 6.24 -10.02
CA ALA A 20 9.91 6.26 -11.03
C ALA A 20 9.39 6.70 -12.42
N LEU A 21 8.21 6.24 -12.83
CA LEU A 21 7.61 6.62 -14.11
C LEU A 21 7.15 8.10 -14.14
N THR A 22 6.79 8.67 -12.99
CA THR A 22 6.38 10.08 -12.89
C THR A 22 7.57 11.06 -12.97
N LEU A 23 8.79 10.59 -12.78
CA LEU A 23 9.99 11.43 -12.84
C LEU A 23 10.39 11.75 -14.29
N ASN A 24 11.01 12.92 -14.46
CA ASN A 24 11.68 13.25 -15.70
C ASN A 24 12.89 12.30 -15.90
N PRO A 25 13.07 11.67 -17.09
CA PRO A 25 14.22 10.81 -17.35
C PRO A 25 15.57 11.45 -17.05
N ASN A 26 15.71 12.75 -17.34
CA ASN A 26 16.96 13.48 -17.08
C ASN A 26 17.26 13.59 -15.57
N PHE A 27 16.22 13.69 -14.74
CA PHE A 27 16.36 13.73 -13.29
C PHE A 27 16.60 12.33 -12.71
N LEU A 28 15.95 11.30 -13.27
CA LEU A 28 16.09 9.92 -12.84
C LEU A 28 17.51 9.37 -13.07
N PHE A 29 18.10 9.65 -14.24
CA PHE A 29 19.45 9.18 -14.61
C PHE A 29 20.56 10.17 -14.24
N GLY A 30 20.22 11.30 -13.60
CA GLY A 30 21.18 12.33 -13.17
C GLY A 30 22.13 11.90 -12.04
N GLY A 31 21.98 10.67 -11.52
CA GLY A 31 22.86 10.10 -10.49
C GLY A 31 22.66 10.67 -9.08
N ASP A 32 21.70 11.57 -8.90
CA ASP A 32 21.43 12.19 -7.61
C ASP A 32 20.54 11.29 -6.72
N MET A 33 20.91 11.19 -5.45
CA MET A 33 20.15 10.47 -4.41
C MET A 33 18.76 11.08 -4.19
N THR A 34 18.55 12.33 -4.62
CA THR A 34 17.28 13.04 -4.55
C THR A 34 16.16 12.32 -5.32
N ALA A 35 16.46 11.71 -6.47
CA ALA A 35 15.48 10.92 -7.23
C ALA A 35 15.01 9.70 -6.44
N LEU A 36 15.92 8.98 -5.80
CA LEU A 36 15.59 7.82 -4.96
C LEU A 36 14.81 8.24 -3.71
N LYS A 37 15.16 9.37 -3.09
CA LYS A 37 14.40 9.95 -1.97
C LYS A 37 12.98 10.32 -2.38
N TYR A 38 12.80 10.89 -3.57
CA TYR A 38 11.47 11.19 -4.10
C TYR A 38 10.67 9.91 -4.31
N ILE A 39 11.24 8.89 -4.96
CA ILE A 39 10.57 7.59 -5.17
C ILE A 39 10.18 6.96 -3.83
N GLY A 40 11.07 6.98 -2.84
CA GLY A 40 10.80 6.46 -1.51
C GLY A 40 9.66 7.21 -0.81
N LYS A 41 9.68 8.55 -0.85
CA LYS A 41 8.61 9.38 -0.27
C LYS A 41 7.28 9.18 -1.01
N TYR A 42 7.32 9.15 -2.34
CA TYR A 42 6.15 8.86 -3.18
C TYR A 42 5.56 7.49 -2.85
N SER A 43 6.40 6.47 -2.74
CA SER A 43 5.98 5.11 -2.41
C SER A 43 5.35 5.06 -1.03
N TYR A 44 5.96 5.66 -0.01
CA TYR A 44 5.40 5.71 1.35
C TYR A 44 4.03 6.40 1.39
N GLU A 45 3.94 7.60 0.82
CA GLU A 45 2.73 8.41 0.83
C GLU A 45 1.57 7.75 0.06
N ASN A 46 1.88 7.08 -1.05
CA ASN A 46 0.87 6.41 -1.88
C ASN A 46 0.57 4.99 -1.44
N THR A 47 1.46 4.30 -0.72
CA THR A 47 1.18 2.96 -0.17
C THR A 47 -0.01 3.01 0.78
N VAL A 48 -0.03 3.98 1.71
CA VAL A 48 -1.17 4.19 2.62
C VAL A 48 -2.41 4.62 1.86
N SER A 49 -2.27 5.51 0.87
CA SER A 49 -3.41 5.95 0.06
C SER A 49 -4.02 4.84 -0.79
N SER A 50 -3.27 3.79 -1.15
CA SER A 50 -3.78 2.62 -1.88
C SER A 50 -4.92 1.91 -1.15
N VAL A 51 -4.87 1.89 0.19
CA VAL A 51 -5.89 1.26 1.06
C VAL A 51 -7.24 1.96 0.91
N VAL A 52 -7.23 3.27 0.68
CA VAL A 52 -8.43 4.10 0.53
C VAL A 52 -8.75 4.41 -0.95
N TRP A 53 -8.16 3.66 -1.88
CA TRP A 53 -8.26 3.90 -3.33
C TRP A 53 -7.90 5.33 -3.75
N GLY A 54 -6.99 5.96 -2.99
CA GLY A 54 -6.49 7.30 -3.24
C GLY A 54 -5.10 7.30 -3.84
N THR A 55 -4.78 8.36 -4.56
CA THR A 55 -3.41 8.67 -5.00
C THR A 55 -3.13 10.14 -4.71
N LYS A 56 -2.03 10.40 -4.00
CA LYS A 56 -1.55 11.76 -3.77
C LYS A 56 -0.80 12.23 -5.02
N PRO A 57 -1.07 13.45 -5.52
CA PRO A 57 -0.43 13.93 -6.73
C PRO A 57 1.06 14.18 -6.50
N GLY A 58 1.89 13.82 -7.48
CA GLY A 58 3.35 13.90 -7.37
C GLY A 58 3.89 15.32 -7.11
N TYR A 59 3.21 16.36 -7.59
CA TYR A 59 3.63 17.75 -7.38
C TYR A 59 3.62 18.15 -5.90
N LEU A 60 2.64 17.68 -5.12
CA LEU A 60 2.59 17.93 -3.68
C LEU A 60 3.75 17.24 -2.97
N ILE A 61 4.12 16.04 -3.42
CA ILE A 61 5.23 15.27 -2.85
C ILE A 61 6.56 15.95 -3.17
N ALA A 62 6.77 16.38 -4.41
CA ALA A 62 7.95 17.15 -4.81
C ALA A 62 8.07 18.46 -4.02
N GLN A 63 6.97 19.22 -3.93
CA GLN A 63 6.94 20.49 -3.19
C GLN A 63 7.20 20.29 -1.69
N SER A 64 6.68 19.21 -1.10
CA SER A 64 6.96 18.84 0.30
C SER A 64 8.42 18.46 0.57
N MET A 65 9.23 18.28 -0.47
CA MET A 65 10.68 18.05 -0.40
C MET A 65 11.49 19.31 -0.72
N GLY A 66 10.82 20.43 -1.02
CA GLY A 66 11.47 21.66 -1.47
C GLY A 66 11.99 21.59 -2.91
N LEU A 67 11.52 20.63 -3.71
CA LEU A 67 11.89 20.47 -5.11
C LEU A 67 10.89 21.20 -6.01
N ASP A 68 11.37 21.76 -7.12
CA ASP A 68 10.49 22.31 -8.16
C ASP A 68 9.80 21.16 -8.93
N PRO A 69 8.46 21.03 -8.86
CA PRO A 69 7.75 20.00 -9.60
C PRO A 69 7.96 20.07 -11.11
N ALA A 70 8.23 21.26 -11.67
CA ALA A 70 8.44 21.42 -13.11
C ALA A 70 9.75 20.80 -13.60
N GLU A 71 10.77 20.77 -12.75
CA GLU A 71 12.08 20.19 -13.07
C GLU A 71 12.12 18.68 -12.79
N VAL A 72 11.44 18.25 -11.73
CA VAL A 72 11.50 16.87 -11.23
C VAL A 72 10.50 15.95 -11.93
N LEU A 73 9.30 16.44 -12.22
CA LEU A 73 8.22 15.61 -12.76
C LEU A 73 8.16 15.68 -14.28
N ARG A 74 7.68 14.59 -14.87
CA ARG A 74 7.33 14.54 -16.29
C ARG A 74 6.06 15.38 -16.52
N ILE A 75 6.16 16.40 -17.35
CA ILE A 75 5.04 17.27 -17.70
C ILE A 75 4.34 16.72 -18.95
N PHE A 76 3.08 16.33 -18.80
CA PHE A 76 2.21 15.92 -19.91
C PHE A 76 1.36 17.12 -20.36
N SER A 77 1.75 17.78 -21.45
CA SER A 77 0.97 18.90 -22.01
C SER A 77 0.01 18.40 -23.10
N PRO A 78 -1.31 18.63 -22.99
CA PRO A 78 -2.30 18.18 -23.97
C PRO A 78 -2.04 18.69 -25.39
N LYS A 79 -1.35 19.83 -25.53
CA LYS A 79 -1.05 20.47 -26.83
C LYS A 79 0.18 19.90 -27.54
N MET A 80 1.02 19.14 -26.83
CA MET A 80 2.27 18.56 -27.37
C MET A 80 2.38 17.07 -27.06
N MET A 81 1.24 16.40 -26.86
CA MET A 81 1.22 15.01 -26.42
C MET A 81 1.56 14.08 -27.58
N SER A 82 2.77 13.51 -27.55
CA SER A 82 3.16 12.45 -28.48
C SER A 82 2.44 11.14 -28.14
N ALA A 83 2.29 10.24 -29.11
CA ALA A 83 1.77 8.88 -28.87
C ALA A 83 2.58 8.13 -27.79
N ALA A 84 3.89 8.42 -27.69
CA ALA A 84 4.75 7.88 -26.65
C ALA A 84 4.38 8.39 -25.26
N ASP A 85 4.02 9.66 -25.13
CA ASP A 85 3.62 10.27 -23.86
C ASP A 85 2.24 9.79 -23.41
N ALA A 86 1.32 9.58 -24.36
CA ALA A 86 0.02 8.97 -24.08
C ALA A 86 0.17 7.53 -23.57
N SER A 87 1.02 6.72 -24.20
CA SER A 87 1.31 5.36 -23.74
C SER A 87 1.92 5.37 -22.34
N MET A 88 2.86 6.28 -22.06
CA MET A 88 3.45 6.43 -20.73
C MET A 88 2.41 6.81 -19.67
N GLN A 89 1.51 7.74 -19.99
CA GLN A 89 0.45 8.14 -19.07
C GLN A 89 -0.52 6.99 -18.77
N LEU A 90 -0.85 6.18 -19.79
CA LEU A 90 -1.66 4.96 -19.59
C LEU A 90 -0.94 3.93 -18.73
N GLN A 91 0.39 3.78 -18.87
CA GLN A 91 1.17 2.90 -17.99
C GLN A 91 1.17 3.37 -16.54
N ILE A 92 1.32 4.68 -16.30
CA ILE A 92 1.25 5.27 -14.95
C ILE A 92 -0.14 5.02 -14.35
N GLN A 93 -1.21 5.27 -15.10
CA GLN A 93 -2.57 4.99 -14.64
C GLN A 93 -2.81 3.50 -14.37
N GLY A 94 -2.34 2.62 -15.26
CA GLY A 94 -2.43 1.17 -15.09
C GLY A 94 -1.74 0.69 -13.82
N ALA A 95 -0.56 1.24 -13.51
CA ALA A 95 0.16 0.95 -12.27
C ALA A 95 -0.62 1.45 -11.03
N GLN A 96 -1.16 2.68 -11.08
CA GLN A 96 -2.03 3.25 -10.03
C GLN A 96 -3.25 2.38 -9.73
N PHE A 97 -3.92 1.90 -10.78
CA PHE A 97 -5.05 0.97 -10.64
C PHE A 97 -4.60 -0.37 -10.04
N GLY A 98 -3.50 -0.95 -10.54
CA GLY A 98 -2.96 -2.20 -10.04
C GLY A 98 -2.59 -2.13 -8.56
N ARG A 99 -1.95 -1.04 -8.14
CA ARG A 99 -1.61 -0.77 -6.73
C ARG A 99 -2.86 -0.64 -5.86
N SER A 100 -3.87 0.09 -6.32
CA SER A 100 -5.11 0.31 -5.59
C SER A 100 -5.91 -0.99 -5.40
N ILE A 101 -5.91 -1.87 -6.42
CA ILE A 101 -6.48 -3.22 -6.33
C ILE A 101 -5.69 -4.06 -5.31
N ALA A 102 -4.37 -4.11 -5.43
CA ALA A 102 -3.51 -4.87 -4.52
C ALA A 102 -3.68 -4.42 -3.05
N GLY A 103 -3.71 -3.09 -2.82
CA GLY A 103 -3.95 -2.50 -1.51
C GLY A 103 -5.33 -2.86 -0.93
N GLY A 104 -6.39 -2.76 -1.75
CA GLY A 104 -7.75 -3.12 -1.33
C GLY A 104 -7.88 -4.59 -0.95
N PHE A 105 -7.40 -5.52 -1.79
CA PHE A 105 -7.45 -6.95 -1.49
C PHE A 105 -6.58 -7.35 -0.31
N MET A 106 -5.43 -6.68 -0.11
CA MET A 106 -4.59 -6.90 1.06
C MET A 106 -5.38 -6.65 2.36
N VAL A 107 -6.11 -5.54 2.45
CA VAL A 107 -6.90 -5.18 3.64
C VAL A 107 -8.00 -6.21 3.88
N ILE A 108 -8.76 -6.57 2.85
CA ILE A 108 -9.83 -7.58 2.94
C ILE A 108 -9.26 -8.91 3.44
N ALA A 109 -8.14 -9.36 2.87
CA ALA A 109 -7.48 -10.60 3.28
C ALA A 109 -7.03 -10.57 4.75
N GLN A 110 -6.54 -9.43 5.25
CA GLN A 110 -6.18 -9.29 6.66
C GLN A 110 -7.39 -9.31 7.58
N LEU A 111 -8.50 -8.66 7.20
CA LEU A 111 -9.73 -8.67 7.99
C LEU A 111 -10.27 -10.11 8.15
N LEU A 112 -10.34 -10.86 7.05
CA LEU A 112 -10.76 -12.27 7.09
C LEU A 112 -9.84 -13.10 7.99
N ARG A 113 -8.51 -12.89 7.87
CA ARG A 113 -7.52 -13.59 8.70
C ARG A 113 -7.69 -13.28 10.19
N ILE A 114 -7.95 -12.01 10.55
CA ILE A 114 -8.21 -11.62 11.94
C ILE A 114 -9.45 -12.34 12.45
N VAL A 115 -10.55 -12.34 11.70
CA VAL A 115 -11.78 -13.06 12.09
C VAL A 115 -11.50 -14.55 12.30
N THR A 116 -10.82 -15.22 11.36
CA THR A 116 -10.51 -16.65 11.48
C THR A 116 -9.64 -16.95 12.71
N VAL A 117 -8.64 -16.11 12.99
CA VAL A 117 -7.77 -16.29 14.16
C VAL A 117 -8.55 -16.04 15.45
N SER A 118 -9.40 -15.02 15.50
CA SER A 118 -10.24 -14.73 16.67
C SER A 118 -11.23 -15.86 16.96
N VAL A 119 -11.87 -16.43 15.94
CA VAL A 119 -12.79 -17.57 16.12
C VAL A 119 -12.03 -18.79 16.65
N ARG A 120 -10.89 -19.14 16.04
CA ARG A 120 -10.06 -20.26 16.52
C ARG A 120 -9.59 -20.07 17.95
N ALA A 121 -9.16 -18.86 18.31
CA ALA A 121 -8.74 -18.54 19.67
C ALA A 121 -9.91 -18.65 20.65
N ALA A 122 -11.13 -18.27 20.25
CA ALA A 122 -12.32 -18.42 21.08
C ALA A 122 -12.71 -19.89 21.28
N ASP A 123 -12.64 -20.71 20.24
CA ASP A 123 -12.92 -22.14 20.29
C ASP A 123 -11.88 -22.87 21.17
N GLU A 124 -10.59 -22.60 20.97
CA GLU A 124 -9.50 -23.18 21.75
C GLU A 124 -9.59 -22.76 23.22
N TYR A 125 -9.92 -21.51 23.50
CA TYR A 125 -10.18 -21.04 24.85
C TYR A 125 -11.39 -21.75 25.49
N HIS A 126 -12.50 -21.89 24.76
CA HIS A 126 -13.69 -22.59 25.27
C HIS A 126 -13.37 -24.05 25.62
N GLU A 127 -12.63 -24.74 24.75
CA GLU A 127 -12.20 -26.11 24.98
C GLU A 127 -11.29 -26.23 26.23
N ARG A 128 -10.34 -25.31 26.39
CA ARG A 128 -9.44 -25.29 27.56
C ARG A 128 -10.16 -25.00 28.87
N VAL A 129 -11.20 -24.17 28.85
CA VAL A 129 -12.09 -23.97 30.01
C VAL A 129 -12.88 -25.24 30.35
N MET A 130 -13.46 -25.90 29.34
CA MET A 130 -14.24 -27.14 29.54
C MET A 130 -13.38 -28.29 30.07
N GLN A 131 -12.10 -28.34 29.68
CA GLN A 131 -11.12 -29.30 30.19
C GLN A 131 -10.52 -28.91 31.55
N GLY A 132 -10.91 -27.76 32.12
CA GLY A 132 -10.42 -27.29 33.42
C GLY A 132 -9.01 -26.69 33.42
N HIS A 133 -8.42 -26.44 32.23
CA HIS A 133 -7.08 -25.85 32.11
C HIS A 133 -7.07 -24.32 32.31
N GLU A 134 -8.21 -23.64 32.13
CA GLU A 134 -8.33 -22.19 32.31
C GLU A 134 -9.64 -21.80 33.02
N PRO A 135 -9.64 -20.77 33.88
CA PRO A 135 -10.86 -20.28 34.52
C PRO A 135 -11.72 -19.46 33.54
N PRO A 136 -13.06 -19.52 33.65
CA PRO A 136 -13.94 -18.77 32.78
C PRO A 136 -13.86 -17.25 33.02
N LEU A 137 -13.46 -16.50 31.99
CA LEU A 137 -13.35 -15.03 31.95
C LEU A 137 -14.64 -14.26 32.28
N LYS A 138 -15.80 -14.91 32.15
CA LYS A 138 -17.07 -14.44 32.69
C LYS A 138 -17.70 -15.60 33.46
N GLY A 139 -18.20 -15.32 34.66
CA GLY A 139 -18.85 -16.33 35.49
C GLY A 139 -19.96 -17.03 34.70
N ILE A 140 -19.76 -18.31 34.40
CA ILE A 140 -20.79 -19.12 33.76
C ILE A 140 -21.64 -19.72 34.88
N THR A 141 -22.94 -19.39 34.85
CA THR A 141 -24.02 -20.11 35.51
C THR A 141 -24.09 -21.53 34.95
N GLY A 142 -23.34 -22.44 35.55
CA GLY A 142 -23.34 -23.86 35.16
C GLY A 142 -22.62 -24.67 36.21
N ARG A 143 -23.40 -25.29 37.11
CA ARG A 143 -22.93 -26.17 38.18
C ARG A 143 -22.30 -27.42 37.54
N ILE A 144 -21.03 -27.68 37.86
CA ILE A 144 -20.37 -28.95 37.59
C ILE A 144 -21.09 -30.02 38.43
N VAL A 145 -21.61 -31.07 37.78
CA VAL A 145 -22.09 -32.31 38.42
C VAL A 145 -21.09 -33.41 38.07
#